data_AF-A0A521RHQ9-F1
#
_entry.id   AF-A0A521RHQ9-F1
#
_cell.length_a   1.000
_cell.length_b   1.000
_cell.length_c   1.000
_cell.angle_alpha   90.00
_cell.angle_beta   90.00
_cell.angle_gamma   90.00
#
_symmetry.space_group_name_H-M   'P 1'
#
loop_
_entity.id
_entity.type
_entity.pdbx_description
1 polymer ?
#
loop_
_entity_poly.entity_id
_entity_poly.type
_entity_poly.pdbx_seq_one_letter_code
_entity_poly.pdbx_strand_id
1 'polypeptide(L)'
;MAGLLLTGAGSAWAAGELEAQGREVFAHWCEPCHGDGPTFPGTTALRAKYEGKIEPVLSKRGDLTPDFIKINVRKGVSVMPFFRKTEISDQDLEALAAYLTRQ
;
A
#
# COMPACT_ATOMS: atom_id res chain seq x y z
N MET A 1 -8.24 -33.62 34.82
CA MET A 1 -7.71 -32.32 34.36
C MET A 1 -7.52 -32.41 32.86
N ALA A 2 -8.53 -32.02 32.07
CA ALA A 2 -8.44 -31.96 30.61
C ALA A 2 -7.96 -30.56 30.23
N GLY A 3 -6.71 -30.46 29.78
CA GLY A 3 -6.11 -29.20 29.32
C GLY A 3 -6.67 -28.83 27.95
N LEU A 4 -7.36 -27.69 27.89
CA LEU A 4 -7.84 -27.07 26.67
C LEU A 4 -6.66 -26.39 25.97
N LEU A 5 -6.16 -27.00 24.89
CA LEU A 5 -5.19 -26.39 23.99
C LEU A 5 -5.93 -25.41 23.06
N LEU A 6 -5.87 -24.11 23.37
CA LEU A 6 -6.23 -23.06 22.41
C LEU A 6 -5.07 -22.86 21.43
N THR A 7 -5.22 -23.40 20.22
CA THR A 7 -4.31 -23.15 19.09
C THR A 7 -4.55 -21.75 18.49
N GLY A 8 -3.50 -20.94 18.40
CA GLY A 8 -3.53 -19.55 17.94
C GLY A 8 -3.75 -19.39 16.43
N ALA A 9 -5.00 -19.31 16.01
CA ALA A 9 -5.41 -19.02 14.63
C ALA A 9 -5.60 -17.51 14.33
N GLY A 10 -5.47 -16.63 15.33
CA GLY A 10 -5.87 -15.22 15.20
C GLY A 10 -4.99 -14.34 14.31
N SER A 11 -3.67 -14.61 14.24
CA SER A 11 -2.73 -13.65 13.66
C SER A 11 -2.73 -13.60 12.13
N ALA A 12 -2.88 -14.74 11.45
CA ALA A 12 -2.86 -14.80 9.99
C ALA A 12 -4.13 -14.22 9.36
N TRP A 13 -5.28 -14.35 10.03
CA TRP A 13 -6.56 -13.83 9.55
C TRP A 13 -6.61 -12.32 9.68
N ALA A 14 -6.10 -11.78 10.80
CA ALA A 14 -5.97 -10.35 10.99
C ALA A 14 -5.04 -9.70 9.96
N ALA A 15 -3.92 -10.36 9.60
CA ALA A 15 -3.04 -9.89 8.54
C ALA A 15 -3.72 -9.91 7.16
N GLY A 16 -4.44 -10.99 6.84
CA GLY A 16 -5.19 -11.10 5.58
C GLY A 16 -6.30 -10.04 5.43
N GLU A 17 -7.03 -9.75 6.51
CA GLU A 17 -8.05 -8.69 6.54
C GLU A 17 -7.42 -7.30 6.35
N LEU A 18 -6.31 -7.04 7.02
CA LEU A 18 -5.59 -5.77 6.90
C LEU A 18 -5.07 -5.54 5.48
N GLU A 19 -4.52 -6.56 4.83
CA GLU A 19 -4.10 -6.50 3.43
C GLU A 19 -5.28 -6.32 2.47
N ALA A 20 -6.45 -6.90 2.79
CA ALA A 20 -7.67 -6.72 2.02
C ALA A 20 -8.17 -5.28 2.08
N GLN A 21 -8.25 -4.70 3.28
CA GLN A 21 -8.55 -3.28 3.47
C GLN A 21 -7.54 -2.40 2.71
N GLY A 22 -6.24 -2.70 2.82
CA GLY A 22 -5.19 -1.94 2.14
C GLY A 22 -5.30 -1.97 0.61
N ARG A 23 -5.73 -3.09 0.06
CA ARG A 23 -6.03 -3.23 -1.38
C ARG A 23 -7.22 -2.39 -1.80
N GLU A 24 -8.27 -2.30 -1.00
CA GLU A 24 -9.42 -1.43 -1.28
C GLU A 24 -9.02 0.05 -1.24
N VAL A 25 -8.23 0.45 -0.25
CA VAL A 25 -7.67 1.81 -0.14
C VAL A 25 -6.81 2.13 -1.38
N PHE A 26 -5.94 1.20 -1.79
CA PHE A 26 -5.12 1.36 -3.00
C PHE A 26 -5.98 1.51 -4.25
N ALA A 27 -6.97 0.63 -4.45
CA ALA A 27 -7.84 0.65 -5.61
C ALA A 27 -8.63 1.97 -5.72
N HIS A 28 -9.11 2.49 -4.60
CA HIS A 28 -9.89 3.73 -4.59
C HIS A 28 -9.02 4.98 -4.78
N TRP A 29 -7.93 5.11 -4.02
CA TRP A 29 -7.18 6.36 -3.93
C TRP A 29 -5.91 6.40 -4.77
N CYS A 30 -5.27 5.26 -5.00
CA CYS A 30 -3.92 5.20 -5.58
C CYS A 30 -3.95 4.73 -7.03
N GLU A 31 -4.71 3.68 -7.33
CA GLU A 31 -4.77 3.03 -8.64
C GLU A 31 -5.14 3.97 -9.80
N PRO A 32 -6.02 4.98 -9.65
CA PRO A 32 -6.30 5.93 -10.74
C PRO A 32 -5.04 6.63 -11.28
N CYS A 33 -3.97 6.73 -10.48
CA CYS A 33 -2.68 7.27 -10.88
C CYS A 33 -1.57 6.22 -10.95
N HIS A 34 -1.65 5.15 -10.15
CA HIS A 34 -0.59 4.16 -9.94
C HIS A 34 -0.96 2.74 -10.38
N GLY A 35 -1.99 2.58 -11.21
CA GLY A 35 -2.35 1.31 -11.83
C GLY A 35 -1.25 0.76 -12.75
N ASP A 36 -1.42 -0.51 -13.13
CA ASP A 36 -0.47 -1.19 -14.02
C ASP A 36 -0.74 -0.83 -15.49
N GLY A 37 0.24 -0.19 -16.13
CA GLY A 37 0.19 0.15 -17.54
C GLY A 37 0.68 1.57 -17.85
N PRO A 38 0.77 1.92 -19.14
CA PRO A 38 1.33 3.20 -19.58
C PRO A 38 0.36 4.39 -19.43
N THR A 39 -0.93 4.14 -19.18
CA THR A 39 -1.97 5.17 -19.08
C THR A 39 -2.04 5.82 -17.69
N PHE A 40 -1.34 5.26 -16.71
CA PHE A 40 -1.38 5.71 -15.32
C PHE A 40 -0.25 6.72 -15.05
N PRO A 41 -0.56 8.01 -14.80
CA PRO A 41 0.45 9.07 -14.77
C PRO A 41 1.52 8.87 -13.69
N GLY A 42 1.16 8.34 -12.52
CA GLY A 42 2.09 8.02 -11.44
C GLY A 42 3.03 6.86 -11.80
N THR A 43 2.52 5.80 -12.41
CA THR A 43 3.33 4.67 -12.90
C THR A 43 4.28 5.12 -14.01
N THR A 44 3.80 5.93 -14.96
CA THR A 44 4.63 6.47 -16.04
C THR A 44 5.70 7.43 -15.51
N ALA A 45 5.38 8.28 -14.55
CA ALA A 45 6.35 9.16 -13.90
C ALA A 45 7.44 8.39 -13.14
N LEU A 46 7.07 7.31 -12.43
CA LEU A 46 8.04 6.44 -11.75
C LEU A 46 8.96 5.74 -12.77
N ARG A 47 8.40 5.22 -13.87
CA ARG A 47 9.17 4.59 -14.93
C ARG A 47 10.21 5.54 -15.53
N ALA A 48 9.81 6.79 -15.79
CA ALA A 48 10.70 7.83 -16.29
C ALA A 48 11.78 8.21 -15.26
N LYS A 49 11.38 8.46 -14.01
CA LYS A 49 12.29 8.85 -12.92
C LYS A 49 13.42 7.84 -12.69
N TYR A 50 13.09 6.55 -12.73
CA TYR A 50 14.05 5.48 -12.44
C TYR A 50 14.61 4.82 -13.69
N GLU A 51 14.31 5.33 -14.88
CA GLU A 51 14.80 4.80 -16.17
C GLU A 51 14.56 3.28 -16.32
N GLY A 52 13.45 2.78 -15.76
CA GLY A 52 13.12 1.35 -15.75
C GLY A 52 14.01 0.46 -14.87
N LYS A 53 14.92 1.02 -14.07
CA LYS A 53 15.84 0.26 -13.18
C LYS A 53 15.13 -0.38 -11.99
N ILE A 54 13.95 0.11 -11.64
CA ILE A 54 13.07 -0.47 -10.61
C ILE A 54 11.67 -0.65 -11.17
N GLU A 55 10.91 -1.56 -10.57
CA GLU A 55 9.51 -1.78 -10.89
C GLU A 55 8.68 -0.49 -10.64
N PRO A 56 8.06 0.11 -11.67
CA PRO A 56 7.24 1.31 -11.47
C PRO A 56 5.86 1.04 -10.89
N VAL A 57 5.33 -0.19 -11.00
CA VAL A 57 4.02 -0.56 -10.46
C VAL A 57 4.14 -0.77 -8.96
N LEU A 58 3.55 0.13 -8.17
CA LEU A 58 3.71 0.14 -6.70
C LEU A 58 3.33 -1.19 -6.05
N SER A 59 2.25 -1.83 -6.50
CA SER A 59 1.76 -3.10 -5.96
C SER A 59 2.65 -4.30 -6.29
N LYS A 60 3.68 -4.12 -7.13
CA LYS A 60 4.68 -5.13 -7.54
C LYS A 60 6.10 -4.81 -7.07
N ARG A 61 6.30 -3.68 -6.38
CA ARG A 61 7.62 -3.30 -5.84
C ARG A 61 7.95 -4.10 -4.58
N GLY A 62 9.22 -4.50 -4.44
CA GLY A 62 9.74 -5.17 -3.24
C GLY A 62 10.60 -4.29 -2.34
N ASP A 63 10.80 -3.01 -2.68
CA ASP A 63 11.68 -2.07 -1.97
C ASP A 63 10.92 -0.99 -1.18
N LEU A 64 9.60 -1.11 -1.08
CA LEU A 64 8.77 -0.17 -0.33
C LEU A 64 8.84 -0.46 1.17
N THR A 65 8.89 0.59 1.98
CA THR A 65 8.79 0.49 3.45
C THR A 65 7.52 1.19 3.94
N PRO A 66 6.94 0.76 5.09
CA PRO A 66 5.76 1.40 5.64
C PRO A 66 5.95 2.91 5.87
N ASP A 67 7.10 3.32 6.42
CA ASP A 67 7.39 4.74 6.67
C ASP A 67 7.50 5.54 5.37
N PHE A 68 8.13 4.98 4.34
CA PHE A 68 8.20 5.61 3.03
C PHE A 68 6.79 5.82 2.47
N ILE A 69 5.92 4.80 2.51
CA ILE A 69 4.53 4.91 2.05
C ILE A 69 3.79 5.99 2.84
N LYS A 70 3.84 5.93 4.17
CA LYS A 70 3.14 6.88 5.06
C LYS A 70 3.56 8.33 4.81
N ILE A 71 4.85 8.59 4.68
CA ILE A 71 5.37 9.94 4.43
C ILE A 71 4.88 10.47 3.08
N ASN A 72 4.95 9.67 2.02
CA ASN A 72 4.53 10.12 0.69
C ASN A 72 3.02 10.33 0.61
N VAL A 73 2.20 9.48 1.24
CA VAL A 73 0.74 9.68 1.29
C VAL A 73 0.38 10.94 2.08
N ARG A 74 1.07 11.21 3.19
CA ARG A 74 0.77 12.37 4.05
C ARG A 74 1.36 13.69 3.58
N LYS A 75 2.42 13.67 2.79
CA LYS A 75 3.11 14.90 2.33
C LYS A 75 3.00 15.15 0.82
N GLY A 76 2.58 14.16 0.05
CA GLY A 76 2.65 14.21 -1.41
C GLY A 76 4.10 14.16 -1.91
N VAL A 77 4.25 14.05 -3.23
CA VAL A 77 5.56 14.06 -3.91
C VAL A 77 5.41 14.72 -5.27
N SER A 78 6.04 15.88 -5.47
CA SER A 78 5.94 16.61 -6.74
C SER A 78 4.46 16.83 -7.12
N VAL A 79 3.99 16.17 -8.19
CA VAL A 79 2.59 16.25 -8.67
C VAL A 79 1.63 15.30 -7.96
N MET A 80 2.13 14.33 -7.18
CA MET A 80 1.29 13.46 -6.36
C MET A 80 0.74 14.28 -5.17
N PRO A 81 -0.60 14.45 -5.05
CA PRO A 81 -1.20 15.19 -3.95
C PRO A 81 -1.02 14.44 -2.62
N PHE A 82 -1.10 15.18 -1.51
CA PHE A 82 -1.20 14.59 -0.17
C PHE A 82 -2.65 14.23 0.15
N PHE A 83 -2.85 13.22 0.99
CA PHE A 83 -4.15 12.80 1.51
C PHE A 83 -4.35 13.21 2.97
N ARG A 84 -5.50 13.81 3.26
CA ARG A 84 -5.94 14.16 4.62
C ARG A 84 -6.35 12.91 5.38
N LYS A 85 -6.35 13.00 6.71
CA LYS A 85 -6.87 11.93 7.59
C LYS A 85 -8.36 11.63 7.39
N THR A 86 -9.11 12.58 6.82
CA THR A 86 -10.53 12.40 6.47
C THR A 86 -10.72 11.64 5.15
N GLU A 87 -9.69 11.53 4.32
CA GLU A 87 -9.72 10.81 3.03
C GLU A 87 -9.13 9.41 3.20
N ILE A 88 -7.96 9.32 3.83
CA ILE A 88 -7.31 8.07 4.24
C ILE A 88 -7.05 8.18 5.73
N SER A 89 -7.79 7.43 6.55
CA SER A 89 -7.59 7.41 8.01
C SER A 89 -6.22 6.86 8.39
N ASP A 90 -5.82 6.98 9.65
CA ASP A 90 -4.54 6.40 10.08
C ASP A 90 -4.59 4.86 10.00
N GLN A 91 -5.76 4.25 10.28
CA GLN A 91 -5.95 2.80 10.11
C GLN A 91 -5.87 2.37 8.64
N ASP A 92 -6.53 3.11 7.74
CA ASP A 92 -6.45 2.83 6.29
C ASP A 92 -5.03 2.98 5.76
N LEU A 93 -4.27 3.93 6.31
CA LEU A 93 -2.88 4.12 5.92
C LEU A 93 -1.98 2.96 6.41
N GLU A 94 -2.22 2.42 7.60
CA GLU A 94 -1.56 1.19 8.04
C GLU A 94 -1.92 0.01 7.14
N ALA A 95 -3.20 -0.13 6.78
CA ALA A 95 -3.67 -1.17 5.87
C ALA A 95 -3.00 -1.05 4.49
N LEU A 96 -2.97 0.15 3.93
CA LEU A 96 -2.30 0.45 2.65
C LEU A 96 -0.81 0.10 2.70
N ALA A 97 -0.13 0.44 3.80
CA ALA A 97 1.26 0.10 4.00
C ALA A 97 1.47 -1.42 4.02
N ALA A 98 0.67 -2.15 4.80
CA ALA A 98 0.71 -3.61 4.85
C ALA A 98 0.50 -4.25 3.47
N TYR A 99 -0.50 -3.77 2.72
CA TYR A 99 -0.77 -4.26 1.37
C TYR A 99 0.42 -4.04 0.44
N LEU A 100 1.00 -2.84 0.40
CA LEU A 100 2.09 -2.51 -0.53
C LEU A 100 3.43 -3.17 -0.16
N THR A 101 3.58 -3.71 1.05
CA THR A 101 4.79 -4.40 1.52
C THR A 101 4.59 -5.91 1.75
N ARG A 102 3.53 -6.52 1.19
CA ARG A 102 3.17 -7.94 1.43
C ARG A 102 4.07 -8.97 0.74
N GLN A 103 4.96 -8.54 -0.16
CA GLN A 103 5.76 -9.39 -1.03
C GLN A 103 7.18 -9.60 -0.55
#